data_AF-A0A1I7XE98-F1
#
_entry.id   AF-A0A1I7XE98-F1
#
_cell.length_a   1.000
_cell.length_b   1.000
_cell.length_c   1.000
_cell.angle_alpha   90.00
_cell.angle_beta   90.00
_cell.angle_gamma   90.00
#
_symmetry.space_group_name_H-M   'P 1'
#
loop_
_entity.id
_entity.type
_entity.pdbx_description
1 polymer ?
#
loop_
_entity_poly.entity_id
_entity_poly.type
_entity_poly.pdbx_seq_one_letter_code
_entity_poly.pdbx_strand_id
1 'polypeptide(L)'
;MSRASTLSLHERGQIKALSTTGYTVKRIADVVKRSRKVIMNFLRHQNEYSTKKSSGRPSKLNDREKREILRTPSNKTISIVGIRSTCGIDAFRIYGVENAGQVSQYCPITNEEVSTTDTRT
;
A
#
# COMPACT_ATOMS: atom_id res chain seq x y z
N MET A 1 -7.34 9.03 13.52
CA MET A 1 -6.57 9.76 12.50
C MET A 1 -6.91 11.24 12.57
N SER A 2 -5.97 12.14 12.34
CA SER A 2 -6.28 13.57 12.20
C SER A 2 -7.21 13.75 11.00
N ARG A 3 -8.38 14.36 11.20
CA ARG A 3 -9.35 14.62 10.13
C ARG A 3 -8.88 15.69 9.14
N ALA A 4 -7.94 16.54 9.54
CA ALA A 4 -7.46 17.65 8.74
C ALA A 4 -6.47 17.19 7.66
N SER A 5 -6.63 17.76 6.46
CA SER A 5 -5.68 17.58 5.36
C SER A 5 -4.30 18.15 5.73
N THR A 6 -3.26 17.45 5.33
CA THR A 6 -1.87 17.93 5.38
C THR A 6 -1.72 19.23 4.58
N LEU A 7 -0.79 20.12 4.98
CA LEU A 7 -0.47 21.31 4.18
C LEU A 7 0.00 20.90 2.78
N SER A 8 -0.67 21.45 1.76
CA SER A 8 -0.28 21.35 0.35
C SER A 8 1.04 22.07 0.08
N LEU A 9 1.66 21.76 -1.06
CA LEU A 9 2.92 22.40 -1.47
C LEU A 9 2.77 23.93 -1.59
N HIS A 10 1.65 24.38 -2.14
CA HIS A 10 1.35 25.81 -2.27
C HIS A 10 1.24 26.51 -0.91
N GLU A 11 0.47 25.95 0.03
CA GLU A 11 0.34 26.52 1.38
C GLU A 11 1.69 26.55 2.11
N ARG A 12 2.53 25.52 1.95
CA ARG A 12 3.90 25.52 2.50
C ARG A 12 4.74 26.65 1.93
N GLY A 13 4.66 26.88 0.61
CA GLY A 13 5.34 27.98 -0.07
C GLY A 13 4.91 29.35 0.46
N GLN A 14 3.59 29.58 0.59
CA GLN A 14 3.04 30.80 1.16
C GLN A 14 3.49 31.03 2.61
N ILE A 15 3.40 30.00 3.46
CA ILE A 15 3.86 30.10 4.85
C ILE A 15 5.35 30.45 4.92
N LYS A 16 6.17 29.84 4.06
CA LYS A 16 7.62 30.11 4.02
C LYS A 16 7.90 31.56 3.63
N ALA A 17 7.29 32.04 2.55
CA ALA A 17 7.47 33.42 2.09
C ALA A 17 7.00 34.46 3.12
N LEU A 18 5.84 34.25 3.75
CA LEU A 18 5.30 35.14 4.78
C LEU A 18 6.14 35.12 6.07
N SER A 19 6.68 33.95 6.44
CA SER A 19 7.59 33.85 7.59
C SER A 19 8.90 34.59 7.33
N THR A 20 9.47 34.50 6.12
CA THR A 20 10.70 35.20 5.75
C THR A 20 10.52 36.71 5.74
N THR A 21 9.34 37.20 5.37
CA THR A 21 8.99 38.63 5.40
C THR A 21 8.64 39.16 6.80
N GLY A 22 8.69 38.31 7.85
CA GLY A 22 8.51 38.72 9.25
C GLY A 22 7.05 38.79 9.72
N TYR A 23 6.10 38.20 8.99
CA TYR A 23 4.71 38.15 9.46
C TYR A 23 4.57 37.26 10.70
N THR A 24 3.72 37.69 11.63
CA THR A 24 3.40 36.88 12.81
C THR A 24 2.59 35.64 12.41
N VAL A 25 2.76 34.55 13.16
CA VAL A 25 2.01 33.29 12.96
C VAL A 25 0.49 33.51 12.92
N LYS A 26 -0.02 34.49 13.67
CA LYS A 26 -1.45 34.86 13.64
C LYS A 26 -1.85 35.39 12.26
N ARG A 27 -1.11 36.37 11.70
CA ARG A 27 -1.41 36.90 10.37
C ARG A 27 -1.25 35.85 9.27
N ILE A 28 -0.25 34.99 9.37
CA ILE A 28 -0.05 33.88 8.43
C ILE A 28 -1.26 32.93 8.47
N ALA A 29 -1.77 32.60 9.66
CA ALA A 29 -2.96 31.77 9.82
C ALA A 29 -4.20 32.39 9.14
N ASP A 30 -4.37 33.70 9.30
CA ASP A 30 -5.50 34.43 8.72
C ASP A 30 -5.43 34.50 7.19
N VAL A 31 -4.22 34.58 6.61
CA VAL A 31 -3.99 34.60 5.16
C VAL A 31 -4.14 33.20 4.56
N VAL A 32 -3.47 32.19 5.12
CA VAL A 32 -3.43 30.82 4.60
C VAL A 32 -4.70 30.03 4.97
N LYS A 33 -5.56 30.59 5.83
CA LYS A 33 -6.80 29.97 6.35
C LYS A 33 -6.54 28.61 7.01
N ARG A 34 -5.43 28.52 7.76
CA ARG A 34 -5.02 27.32 8.50
C ARG A 34 -4.80 27.63 9.96
N SER A 35 -4.93 26.61 10.81
CA SER A 35 -4.73 26.81 12.25
C SER A 35 -3.29 27.22 12.59
N ARG A 36 -3.14 28.09 13.60
CA ARG A 36 -1.83 28.51 14.13
C ARG A 36 -0.97 27.32 14.54
N LYS A 37 -1.58 26.27 15.10
CA LYS A 37 -0.91 25.02 15.53
C LYS A 37 -0.23 24.32 14.35
N VAL A 38 -0.92 24.20 13.21
CA VAL A 38 -0.40 23.57 11.99
C VAL A 38 0.77 24.37 11.43
N ILE A 39 0.64 25.69 11.39
CA ILE A 39 1.70 26.59 10.90
C ILE A 39 2.93 26.52 11.79
N MET A 40 2.77 26.59 13.12
CA MET A 40 3.91 26.45 14.05
C MET A 40 4.59 25.10 13.90
N ASN A 41 3.81 24.02 13.74
CA ASN A 41 4.37 22.68 13.55
C ASN A 41 5.19 22.58 12.26
N PHE A 42 4.70 23.19 11.16
CA PHE A 42 5.44 23.25 9.90
C PHE A 42 6.72 24.07 10.02
N LEU A 43 6.66 25.27 10.60
CA LEU A 43 7.84 26.14 10.75
C LEU A 43 8.95 25.52 11.60
N ARG A 44 8.60 24.71 12.61
CA ARG A 44 9.55 23.98 13.45
C ARG A 44 10.22 22.80 12.75
N HIS A 45 9.55 22.19 11.78
CA HIS A 45 9.97 20.92 11.18
C HIS A 45 9.94 20.95 9.64
N GLN A 46 10.40 22.04 9.03
CA GLN A 46 10.23 22.27 7.58
C GLN A 46 10.69 21.09 6.70
N ASN A 47 11.85 20.51 7.02
CA ASN A 47 12.43 19.39 6.26
C ASN A 47 11.74 18.04 6.54
N GLU A 48 11.25 17.84 7.77
CA GLU A 48 10.60 16.58 8.20
C GLU A 48 9.08 16.60 8.04
N TYR A 49 8.49 17.73 7.68
CA TYR A 49 7.05 17.90 7.68
C TYR A 49 6.40 17.00 6.62
N SER A 50 5.63 16.03 7.09
CA SER A 50 4.92 15.03 6.28
C SER A 50 5.81 14.02 5.54
N THR A 51 7.07 13.87 5.93
CA THR A 51 7.95 12.83 5.35
C THR A 51 7.72 11.47 6.02
N LYS A 52 7.24 11.47 7.27
CA LYS A 52 6.99 10.26 8.06
C LYS A 52 5.78 9.53 7.51
N LYS A 53 6.01 8.36 6.93
CA LYS A 53 4.96 7.42 6.51
C LYS A 53 4.41 6.70 7.74
N SER A 54 3.10 6.46 7.77
CA SER A 54 2.53 5.54 8.76
C SER A 54 2.99 4.12 8.45
N SER A 55 3.26 3.31 9.48
CA SER A 55 3.53 1.87 9.34
C SER A 55 2.37 1.08 8.70
N GLY A 56 1.21 1.71 8.50
CA GLY A 56 0.03 1.07 7.97
C GLY A 56 -0.57 0.08 8.96
N ARG A 57 -1.52 -0.72 8.46
CA ARG A 57 -2.14 -1.79 9.23
C ARG A 57 -1.21 -3.01 9.20
N PRO A 58 -0.91 -3.65 10.35
CA PRO A 58 -0.12 -4.87 10.36
C PRO A 58 -0.82 -5.99 9.57
N SER A 59 -0.03 -6.88 8.96
CA SER A 59 -0.58 -8.02 8.22
C SER A 59 -1.34 -8.97 9.14
N LYS A 60 -2.42 -9.56 8.63
CA LYS A 60 -3.15 -10.60 9.35
C LYS A 60 -2.33 -11.87 9.53
N LEU A 61 -1.36 -12.14 8.65
CA LEU A 61 -0.47 -13.30 8.73
C LEU A 61 0.85 -12.92 9.39
N ASN A 62 1.36 -13.82 10.22
CA ASN A 62 2.72 -13.78 10.74
C ASN A 62 3.72 -14.27 9.66
N ASP A 63 5.00 -13.92 9.79
CA ASP A 63 6.03 -14.25 8.79
C ASP A 63 6.30 -15.76 8.70
N ARG A 64 6.04 -16.51 9.78
CA ARG A 64 6.06 -17.99 9.74
C ARG A 64 4.90 -18.54 8.90
N GLU A 65 3.68 -18.06 9.12
CA GLU A 65 2.50 -18.49 8.38
C GLU A 65 2.66 -18.20 6.88
N LYS A 66 3.19 -17.01 6.52
CA LYS A 66 3.51 -16.66 5.12
C LYS A 66 4.49 -17.66 4.50
N ARG A 67 5.58 -18.01 5.21
CA ARG A 67 6.55 -18.99 4.72
C ARG A 67 5.95 -20.38 4.53
N GLU A 68 5.09 -20.84 5.44
CA GLU A 68 4.44 -22.15 5.34
C GLU A 68 3.43 -22.20 4.18
N ILE A 69 2.67 -21.11 3.97
CA ILE A 69 1.77 -20.96 2.83
C ILE A 69 2.54 -21.05 1.51
N LEU A 70 3.70 -20.40 1.40
CA LEU A 70 4.51 -20.41 0.17
C LEU A 70 5.21 -21.76 -0.06
N ARG A 71 5.70 -22.40 1.01
CA ARG A 71 6.42 -23.68 0.93
C ARG A 71 5.52 -24.86 0.56
N THR A 72 4.28 -24.86 1.03
CA THR A 72 3.37 -26.00 0.87
C THR A 72 3.05 -26.34 -0.59
N PRO A 73 2.66 -25.39 -1.47
CA PRO A 73 2.36 -25.66 -2.87
C PRO A 73 3.61 -25.65 -3.78
N SER A 74 4.79 -25.31 -3.26
CA SER A 74 6.01 -25.10 -4.09
C SER A 74 6.35 -26.25 -5.02
N ASN A 75 5.99 -27.50 -4.65
CA ASN A 75 6.32 -28.70 -5.42
C ASN A 75 5.07 -29.52 -5.79
N LYS A 76 3.86 -28.96 -5.65
CA LYS A 76 2.61 -29.72 -5.85
C LYS A 76 1.43 -28.81 -6.15
N THR A 77 0.58 -29.25 -7.08
CA THR A 77 -0.69 -28.60 -7.39
C THR A 77 -1.67 -28.85 -6.24
N ILE A 78 -1.76 -27.89 -5.31
CA ILE A 78 -2.66 -27.94 -4.16
C ILE A 78 -3.65 -26.76 -4.24
N SER A 79 -4.93 -27.05 -3.98
CA SER A 79 -5.95 -26.02 -3.87
C SER A 79 -5.79 -25.18 -2.61
N ILE A 80 -6.31 -23.95 -2.62
CA ILE A 80 -6.28 -23.04 -1.45
C ILE A 80 -6.89 -23.71 -0.20
N VAL A 81 -7.95 -24.51 -0.38
CA VAL A 81 -8.58 -25.29 0.71
C VAL A 81 -7.60 -26.31 1.28
N GLY A 82 -6.81 -26.97 0.42
CA GLY A 82 -5.74 -27.87 0.85
C GLY A 82 -4.65 -27.15 1.64
N ILE A 83 -4.21 -25.98 1.19
CA ILE A 83 -3.21 -25.15 1.92
C ILE A 83 -3.73 -24.77 3.31
N ARG A 84 -5.00 -24.36 3.42
CA ARG A 84 -5.63 -24.08 4.72
C ARG A 84 -5.57 -25.28 5.64
N SER A 85 -5.95 -26.46 5.14
CA SER A 85 -5.98 -27.68 5.95
C SER A 85 -4.59 -28.05 6.44
N THR A 86 -3.57 -27.87 5.61
CA THR A 86 -2.18 -28.22 5.96
C THR A 86 -1.53 -27.19 6.88
N CYS A 87 -1.81 -25.90 6.69
CA CYS A 87 -1.19 -24.82 7.46
C CYS A 87 -2.00 -24.43 8.71
N GLY A 88 -3.26 -24.86 8.84
CA GLY A 88 -4.14 -24.48 9.94
C GLY A 88 -4.54 -23.00 9.93
N ILE A 89 -4.75 -22.41 8.74
CA ILE A 89 -4.96 -20.95 8.57
C ILE A 89 -6.31 -20.67 7.89
N ASP A 90 -7.11 -19.75 8.44
CA ASP A 90 -8.39 -19.36 7.82
C ASP A 90 -8.24 -18.84 6.37
N ALA A 91 -9.13 -19.31 5.49
CA ALA A 91 -9.05 -19.05 4.04
C ALA A 91 -9.04 -17.55 3.68
N PHE A 92 -9.76 -16.71 4.43
CA PHE A 92 -9.81 -15.26 4.18
C PHE A 92 -8.46 -14.56 4.47
N ARG A 93 -7.52 -15.21 5.17
CA ARG A 93 -6.20 -14.66 5.49
C ARG A 93 -5.17 -14.93 4.38
N ILE A 94 -5.46 -15.81 3.42
CA ILE A 94 -4.50 -16.28 2.39
C ILE A 94 -4.46 -15.35 1.16
N TYR A 95 -5.53 -14.60 0.88
CA TYR A 95 -5.57 -13.68 -0.26
C TYR A 95 -4.48 -12.60 -0.16
N GLY A 96 -3.66 -12.45 -1.21
CA GLY A 96 -2.61 -11.44 -1.32
C GLY A 96 -1.22 -11.84 -0.83
N VAL A 97 -0.95 -13.15 -0.64
CA VAL A 97 0.42 -13.64 -0.40
C VAL A 97 1.14 -13.81 -1.74
N GLU A 98 1.99 -12.85 -2.10
CA GLU A 98 2.81 -12.89 -3.32
C GLU A 98 4.22 -13.42 -3.02
N ASN A 99 4.75 -14.27 -3.92
CA ASN A 99 6.16 -14.65 -3.91
C ASN A 99 7.01 -13.52 -4.49
N ALA A 100 7.64 -12.70 -3.64
CA ALA A 100 8.64 -11.74 -4.08
C ALA A 100 9.89 -12.49 -4.56
N GLY A 101 9.99 -12.80 -5.86
CA GLY A 101 11.17 -13.44 -6.43
C GLY A 101 11.00 -14.25 -7.72
N GLN A 102 9.79 -14.43 -8.25
CA GLN A 102 9.61 -15.06 -9.56
C GLN A 102 9.11 -14.02 -10.57
N VAL A 103 10.00 -13.68 -11.52
CA VAL A 103 9.61 -13.18 -12.83
C VAL A 103 8.65 -14.22 -13.41
N SER A 104 7.37 -13.88 -13.46
CA SER A 104 6.31 -14.71 -14.03
C SER A 104 6.66 -15.03 -15.47
N GLN A 105 7.24 -16.20 -15.73
CA GLN A 105 7.20 -16.82 -17.05
C GLN A 105 5.74 -17.19 -17.32
N TYR A 106 4.97 -16.25 -17.85
CA TYR A 106 3.72 -16.56 -18.51
C TYR A 106 4.05 -17.40 -19.74
N CYS A 107 3.81 -18.71 -19.67
CA CYS A 107 3.53 -19.48 -20.87
C CYS A 107 2.08 -19.17 -21.26
N PRO A 108 1.80 -18.56 -22.42
CA PRO A 108 0.42 -18.38 -22.86
C PRO A 108 -0.18 -19.75 -23.19
N ILE A 109 -1.23 -20.13 -22.47
CA ILE A 109 -2.14 -21.18 -22.91
C ILE A 109 -2.82 -20.64 -24.17
N THR A 110 -2.44 -21.15 -25.34
CA THR A 110 -3.20 -20.92 -26.58
C THR A 110 -4.53 -21.66 -26.45
N ASN A 111 -5.60 -20.89 -26.21
CA ASN A 111 -6.97 -21.38 -26.33
C ASN A 111 -7.33 -21.52 -27.81
N GLU A 112 -6.87 -22.58 -28.48
CA GLU A 112 -7.45 -23.02 -29.77
C GLU A 112 -7.47 -24.55 -29.83
N GLU A 113 -8.35 -25.15 -29.03
CA GLU A 113 -9.06 -26.35 -29.50
C GLU A 113 -10.54 -26.09 -29.30
N VAL A 114 -11.28 -25.98 -30.41
CA VAL A 114 -12.62 -26.53 -30.65
C VAL A 114 -13.12 -26.00 -31.99
N SER A 115 -13.01 -26.83 -33.03
CA SER A 115 -14.13 -27.05 -33.95
C SER A 115 -13.99 -28.43 -34.60
N THR A 116 -14.68 -29.39 -34.00
CA THR A 116 -15.36 -30.52 -34.64
C THR A 116 -15.50 -30.45 -36.16
N THR A 117 -15.13 -31.53 -36.88
CA THR A 117 -16.14 -32.48 -37.41
C THR A 117 -15.51 -33.76 -37.97
N ASP A 118 -16.16 -34.85 -37.57
CA ASP A 118 -16.16 -36.23 -38.03
C ASP A 118 -16.42 -36.37 -39.55
N THR A 119 -15.69 -37.25 -40.24
CA THR A 119 -16.26 -38.14 -41.26
C THR A 119 -15.35 -39.34 -41.51
N ARG A 120 -15.84 -40.52 -41.10
CA ARG A 120 -15.54 -41.86 -41.66
C ARG A 120 -15.31 -41.84 -43.17
N THR A 121 -14.30 -42.59 -43.63
CA THR A 121 -14.50 -43.71 -44.58
C THR A 121 -13.38 -44.72 -44.44
#